data_AF-I0IKE4-F1
#
_entry.id   AF-I0IKE4-F1
#
_cell.length_a   1.000
_cell.length_b   1.000
_cell.length_c   1.000
_cell.angle_alpha   90.00
_cell.angle_beta   90.00
_cell.angle_gamma   90.00
#
_symmetry.space_group_name_H-M   'P 1'
#
loop_
_entity.id
_entity.type
_entity.pdbx_description
1 polymer ?
#
loop_
_entity_poly.entity_id
_entity_poly.type
_entity_poly.pdbx_seq_one_letter_code
_entity_poly.pdbx_strand_id
1 'polypeptide(L)'
;MQSVTDLVLEEYRKTLKQGTILVDPNDFGGTPRLLLILDHAVREGSDPERVVSRRLQFVEMDPDGSVRHAGWAPHLDLEPLRPEDREKIQEILQAPWIGPDCERRALDFASGHLVPEHYAGIRSRREETVDKTLAAVQDRLTREISFQDDRLAKTLEDLSAGKSVRMNVDNIRQRLDELRTRLDNRKKELERMRNVVSSPPVVVGEALVIPAGLLEESRTQDFSVDAEARRRVELLAMHAVIKAERAMGYETKDVSIEKCGWDITSMPPMKDARLSEPRHIEVKGRAKGQTTITVTKNEIITALNQSEKFLLAIVLVEEDRCKGPYYVRKPFRQEPDWAVTSINLDLDELLKKAESAPIGGLD
;
A
#
# COMPACT_ATOMS: atom_id res chain seq x y z
N MET A 1 10.35 10.93 10.82
CA MET A 1 9.98 9.60 10.31
C MET A 1 11.17 8.92 9.65
N GLN A 2 11.67 9.39 8.49
CA GLN A 2 12.77 8.75 7.77
C GLN A 2 14.04 8.52 8.62
N SER A 3 14.52 9.53 9.33
CA SER A 3 15.70 9.40 10.21
C SER A 3 15.50 8.41 11.37
N VAL A 4 14.26 8.22 11.84
CA VAL A 4 13.96 7.25 12.91
C VAL A 4 13.99 5.84 12.33
N THR A 5 13.39 5.63 11.16
CA THR A 5 13.45 4.35 10.45
C THR A 5 14.89 3.97 10.11
N ASP A 6 15.71 4.94 9.67
CA ASP A 6 17.12 4.71 9.34
C ASP A 6 17.91 4.27 10.57
N LEU A 7 17.77 4.99 11.70
CA LEU A 7 18.42 4.63 12.97
C LEU A 7 17.99 3.26 13.49
N VAL A 8 16.69 2.96 13.45
CA VAL A 8 16.17 1.65 13.89
C VAL A 8 16.69 0.52 12.98
N LEU A 9 16.68 0.70 11.66
CA LEU A 9 17.20 -0.31 10.74
C LEU A 9 18.72 -0.45 10.81
N GLU A 10 19.45 0.59 11.22
CA GLU A 10 20.89 0.53 11.44
C GLU A 10 21.22 -0.21 12.74
N GLU A 11 20.55 0.15 13.83
CA GLU A 11 20.75 -0.43 15.17
C GLU A 11 20.36 -1.91 15.22
N TYR A 12 19.20 -2.26 14.67
CA TYR A 12 18.64 -3.61 14.78
C TYR A 12 18.91 -4.51 13.56
N ARG A 13 19.72 -4.07 12.59
CA ARG A 13 19.98 -4.81 11.35
C ARG A 13 20.42 -6.25 11.60
N LYS A 14 21.35 -6.45 12.52
CA LYS A 14 21.92 -7.78 12.82
C LYS A 14 20.85 -8.71 13.38
N THR A 15 20.00 -8.20 14.26
CA THR A 15 18.89 -8.96 14.86
C THR A 15 17.83 -9.31 13.82
N LEU A 16 17.48 -8.36 12.95
CA LEU A 16 16.54 -8.62 11.85
C LEU A 16 17.08 -9.64 10.84
N LYS A 17 18.38 -9.56 10.51
CA LYS A 17 19.08 -10.53 9.64
C LYS A 17 19.24 -11.92 10.27
N GLN A 18 19.36 -12.02 11.59
CA GLN A 18 19.34 -13.31 12.28
C GLN A 18 18.00 -14.03 12.10
N GLY A 19 16.93 -13.24 11.95
CA GLY A 19 15.58 -13.70 11.74
C GLY A 19 14.90 -14.21 13.00
N THR A 20 13.61 -14.54 12.85
CA THR A 20 12.76 -15.03 13.94
C THR A 20 11.80 -16.10 13.43
N ILE A 21 11.10 -16.75 14.35
CA ILE A 21 10.02 -17.69 14.03
C ILE A 21 8.72 -17.08 14.54
N LEU A 22 7.76 -16.98 13.64
CA LEU A 22 6.43 -16.42 13.90
C LEU A 22 5.36 -17.44 13.52
N VAL A 23 4.19 -17.30 14.12
CA VAL A 23 3.02 -18.12 13.85
C VAL A 23 1.98 -17.25 13.15
N ASP A 24 1.37 -17.78 12.09
CA ASP A 24 0.19 -17.18 11.48
C ASP A 24 -1.06 -17.84 12.09
N PRO A 25 -1.78 -17.18 13.01
CA PRO A 25 -2.96 -17.76 13.66
C PRO A 25 -4.15 -17.92 12.71
N ASN A 26 -4.13 -17.24 11.56
CA ASN A 26 -5.22 -17.27 10.58
C ASN A 26 -4.94 -18.27 9.44
N ASP A 27 -3.76 -18.89 9.41
CA ASP A 27 -3.40 -19.91 8.44
C ASP A 27 -3.59 -21.31 9.02
N PHE A 28 -4.65 -21.98 8.58
CA PHE A 28 -4.96 -23.36 8.94
C PHE A 28 -4.33 -24.39 8.00
N GLY A 29 -3.47 -23.97 7.07
CA GLY A 29 -2.71 -24.87 6.21
C GLY A 29 -1.57 -25.60 6.93
N GLY A 30 -0.94 -26.52 6.20
CA GLY A 30 0.19 -27.33 6.68
C GLY A 30 1.55 -26.94 6.08
N THR A 31 1.65 -25.82 5.36
CA THR A 31 2.86 -25.44 4.62
C THR A 31 3.55 -24.23 5.27
N PRO A 32 4.73 -24.40 5.89
CA PRO A 32 5.50 -23.27 6.42
C PRO A 32 6.04 -22.40 5.29
N ARG A 33 6.30 -21.12 5.55
CA ARG A 33 6.84 -20.19 4.55
C ARG A 33 7.89 -19.26 5.14
N LEU A 34 8.87 -18.87 4.34
CA LEU A 34 9.86 -17.87 4.71
C LEU A 34 9.40 -16.49 4.25
N LEU A 35 9.29 -15.54 5.17
CA LEU A 35 8.99 -14.15 4.92
C LEU A 35 10.29 -13.35 4.91
N LEU A 36 10.62 -12.71 3.79
CA LEU A 36 11.77 -11.83 3.66
C LEU A 36 11.30 -10.37 3.55
N ILE A 37 11.96 -9.50 4.31
CA ILE A 37 11.73 -8.07 4.33
C ILE A 37 12.84 -7.42 3.51
N LEU A 38 12.44 -6.76 2.43
CA LEU A 38 13.31 -6.07 1.50
C LEU A 38 13.18 -4.57 1.67
N ASP A 39 14.30 -3.87 1.63
CA ASP A 39 14.34 -2.42 1.56
C ASP A 39 14.75 -1.99 0.15
N HIS A 40 13.93 -1.12 -0.46
CA HIS A 40 14.19 -0.59 -1.78
C HIS A 40 14.04 0.93 -1.81
N ALA A 41 15.08 1.61 -2.29
CA ALA A 41 15.15 3.06 -2.38
C ALA A 41 15.26 3.56 -3.84
N VAL A 42 14.46 4.56 -4.16
CA VAL A 42 14.59 5.38 -5.37
C VAL A 42 15.22 6.72 -4.97
N ARG A 43 16.27 7.12 -5.68
CA ARG A 43 17.11 8.29 -5.37
C ARG A 43 17.06 9.31 -6.50
N GLU A 44 17.49 10.52 -6.20
CA GLU A 44 17.59 11.57 -7.20
C GLU A 44 18.79 11.32 -8.11
N GLY A 45 18.62 11.46 -9.42
CA GLY A 45 19.68 11.14 -10.38
C GLY A 45 20.90 12.06 -10.27
N SER A 46 20.69 13.31 -9.85
CA SER A 46 21.79 14.26 -9.63
C SER A 46 22.46 14.15 -8.27
N ASP A 47 21.84 13.45 -7.32
CA ASP A 47 22.33 13.31 -5.96
C ASP A 47 21.95 11.92 -5.41
N PRO A 48 22.87 10.94 -5.48
CA PRO A 48 22.64 9.60 -4.97
C PRO A 48 22.38 9.54 -3.46
N GLU A 49 22.83 10.52 -2.67
CA GLU A 49 22.56 10.52 -1.21
C GLU A 49 21.09 10.87 -0.93
N ARG A 50 20.47 11.64 -1.82
CA ARG A 50 19.08 12.07 -1.68
C ARG A 50 18.09 10.99 -2.09
N VAL A 51 17.55 10.32 -1.07
CA VAL A 51 16.43 9.37 -1.21
C VAL A 51 15.14 10.13 -1.52
N VAL A 52 14.51 9.78 -2.64
CA VAL A 52 13.21 10.33 -3.08
C VAL A 52 12.05 9.51 -2.51
N SER A 53 12.22 8.19 -2.49
CA SER A 53 11.25 7.25 -1.94
C SER A 53 11.98 6.03 -1.42
N ARG A 54 11.51 5.48 -0.30
CA ARG A 54 12.01 4.25 0.30
C ARG A 54 10.80 3.40 0.68
N ARG A 55 10.82 2.12 0.34
CA ARG A 55 9.74 1.18 0.65
C ARG A 55 10.33 -0.08 1.26
N LEU A 56 9.71 -0.52 2.35
CA LEU A 56 9.79 -1.91 2.76
C LEU A 56 8.85 -2.73 1.87
N GLN A 57 9.34 -3.85 1.36
CA GLN A 57 8.61 -4.78 0.52
C GLN A 57 8.74 -6.17 1.15
N PHE A 58 7.70 -6.98 1.01
CA PHE A 58 7.64 -8.28 1.66
C PHE A 58 7.49 -9.37 0.61
N VAL A 59 8.32 -10.38 0.73
CA VAL A 59 8.34 -11.53 -0.18
C VAL A 59 8.17 -12.79 0.66
N GLU A 60 7.25 -13.65 0.26
CA GLU A 60 7.06 -14.97 0.86
C GLU A 60 7.61 -16.04 -0.08
N MET A 61 8.14 -17.08 0.54
CA MET A 61 8.75 -18.20 -0.12
C MET A 61 8.29 -19.51 0.50
N ASP A 62 7.78 -20.40 -0.33
CA ASP A 62 7.32 -21.72 0.11
C ASP A 62 8.42 -22.79 -0.08
N PRO A 63 8.28 -23.97 0.54
CA PRO A 63 9.27 -25.05 0.45
C PRO A 63 9.44 -25.61 -0.97
N ASP A 64 8.44 -25.42 -1.84
CA ASP A 64 8.46 -25.81 -3.25
C ASP A 64 9.34 -24.89 -4.12
N GLY A 65 9.82 -23.78 -3.56
CA GLY A 65 10.62 -22.81 -4.28
C GLY A 65 9.82 -21.65 -4.90
N SER A 66 8.49 -21.63 -4.74
CA SER A 66 7.64 -20.53 -5.18
C SER A 66 7.94 -19.26 -4.40
N VAL A 67 7.98 -18.13 -5.10
CA VAL A 67 8.27 -16.80 -4.53
C VAL A 67 7.15 -15.86 -4.96
N ARG A 68 6.56 -15.16 -3.99
CA ARG A 68 5.45 -14.21 -4.25
C ARG A 68 5.57 -12.97 -3.40
N HIS A 69 4.89 -11.91 -3.83
CA HIS A 69 4.66 -10.73 -3.00
C HIS A 69 3.76 -11.10 -1.81
N ALA A 70 4.14 -10.70 -0.60
CA ALA A 70 3.45 -11.05 0.63
C ALA A 70 2.49 -9.94 1.14
N GLY A 71 2.17 -8.97 0.29
CA GLY A 71 1.41 -7.79 0.67
C GLY A 71 2.26 -6.73 1.38
N TRP A 72 1.60 -5.74 1.96
CA TRP A 72 2.25 -4.53 2.44
C TRP A 72 2.73 -4.59 3.88
N ALA A 73 2.11 -5.42 4.72
CA ALA A 73 2.47 -5.56 6.13
C ALA A 73 2.07 -6.94 6.71
N PRO A 74 2.48 -8.05 6.09
CA PRO A 74 2.06 -9.40 6.51
C PRO A 74 2.48 -9.75 7.94
N HIS A 75 3.51 -9.08 8.48
CA HIS A 75 4.04 -9.31 9.82
C HIS A 75 3.14 -8.80 10.96
N LEU A 76 2.17 -7.93 10.69
CA LEU A 76 1.32 -7.32 11.72
C LEU A 76 0.33 -8.30 12.35
N ASP A 77 -0.01 -9.35 11.61
CA ASP A 77 -1.00 -10.35 12.01
C ASP A 77 -0.34 -11.61 12.59
N LEU A 78 1.00 -11.63 12.66
CA LEU A 78 1.76 -12.77 13.13
C LEU A 78 2.07 -12.69 14.63
N GLU A 79 2.16 -13.86 15.25
CA GLU A 79 2.41 -14.01 16.68
C GLU A 79 3.77 -14.67 16.97
N PRO A 80 4.39 -14.41 18.13
CA PRO A 80 5.58 -15.15 18.54
C PRO A 80 5.29 -16.65 18.72
N LEU A 81 6.24 -17.50 18.32
CA LEU A 81 6.15 -18.93 18.60
C LEU A 81 6.16 -19.18 20.11
N ARG A 82 5.21 -19.98 20.59
CA ARG A 82 5.16 -20.41 22.01
C ARG A 82 6.33 -21.35 22.32
N PRO A 83 6.95 -21.27 23.50
CA PRO A 83 8.07 -22.15 23.85
C PRO A 83 7.77 -23.65 23.71
N GLU A 84 6.54 -24.04 24.00
CA GLU A 84 6.05 -25.43 23.93
C GLU A 84 6.01 -25.99 22.50
N ASP A 85 5.82 -25.13 21.49
CA ASP A 85 5.70 -25.56 20.10
C ASP A 85 7.07 -25.65 19.39
N ARG A 86 8.16 -25.30 20.07
CA ARG A 86 9.51 -25.27 19.48
C ARG A 86 10.02 -26.65 19.07
N GLU A 87 9.67 -27.69 19.80
CA GLU A 87 10.09 -29.06 19.46
C GLU A 87 9.44 -29.55 18.16
N LYS A 88 8.20 -29.13 17.89
CA LYS A 88 7.42 -29.56 16.72
C LYS A 88 7.99 -29.06 15.39
N ILE A 89 8.74 -27.96 15.41
CA ILE A 89 9.25 -27.32 14.19
C ILE A 89 10.74 -27.60 13.95
N GLN A 90 11.39 -28.45 14.75
CA GLN A 90 12.82 -28.74 14.60
C GLN A 90 13.16 -29.31 13.22
N GLU A 91 12.33 -30.20 12.69
CA GLU A 91 12.54 -30.78 11.36
C GLU A 91 12.42 -29.72 10.25
N ILE A 92 11.48 -28.78 10.41
CA ILE A 92 11.29 -27.65 9.47
C ILE A 92 12.53 -26.75 9.48
N LEU A 93 13.08 -26.45 10.66
CA LEU A 93 14.27 -25.60 10.80
C LEU A 93 15.53 -26.22 10.17
N GLN A 94 15.58 -27.55 10.07
CA GLN A 94 16.68 -28.28 9.43
C GLN A 94 16.43 -28.56 7.94
N ALA A 95 15.27 -28.15 7.41
CA ALA A 95 14.88 -28.49 6.06
C ALA A 95 15.77 -27.76 5.03
N PRO A 96 16.22 -28.44 3.95
CA PRO A 96 17.19 -27.88 2.99
C PRO A 96 16.71 -26.63 2.23
N TRP A 97 15.40 -26.40 2.17
CA TRP A 97 14.82 -25.25 1.47
C TRP A 97 15.06 -23.93 2.23
N ILE A 98 15.38 -23.99 3.53
CA ILE A 98 15.80 -22.84 4.34
C ILE A 98 17.32 -22.75 4.27
N GLY A 99 17.83 -21.81 3.47
CA GLY A 99 19.27 -21.72 3.25
C GLY A 99 19.72 -20.45 2.51
N PRO A 100 21.03 -20.36 2.19
CA PRO A 100 21.64 -19.14 1.63
C PRO A 100 21.03 -18.68 0.30
N ASP A 101 20.46 -19.60 -0.47
CA ASP A 101 19.84 -19.31 -1.76
C ASP A 101 18.48 -18.61 -1.66
N CYS A 102 17.85 -18.61 -0.48
CA CYS A 102 16.58 -17.92 -0.23
C CYS A 102 16.71 -16.41 -0.49
N GLU A 103 17.78 -15.81 0.04
CA GLU A 103 18.04 -14.38 -0.10
C GLU A 103 18.18 -14.00 -1.58
N ARG A 104 18.97 -14.78 -2.34
CA ARG A 104 19.16 -14.55 -3.78
C ARG A 104 17.84 -14.62 -4.55
N ARG A 105 17.04 -15.66 -4.32
CA ARG A 105 15.75 -15.85 -5.01
C ARG A 105 14.76 -14.73 -4.70
N ALA A 106 14.72 -14.25 -3.46
CA ALA A 106 13.87 -13.13 -3.09
C ALA A 106 14.30 -11.82 -3.77
N LEU A 107 15.62 -11.57 -3.82
CA LEU A 107 16.19 -10.41 -4.52
C LEU A 107 15.94 -10.47 -6.03
N ASP A 108 16.06 -11.64 -6.66
CA ASP A 108 15.77 -11.85 -8.07
C ASP A 108 14.29 -11.57 -8.38
N PHE A 109 13.37 -12.13 -7.57
CA PHE A 109 11.94 -11.89 -7.71
C PHE A 109 11.60 -10.40 -7.56
N ALA A 110 12.15 -9.74 -6.53
CA ALA A 110 11.91 -8.33 -6.27
C ALA A 110 12.46 -7.44 -7.38
N SER A 111 13.65 -7.75 -7.89
CA SER A 111 14.27 -7.02 -9.00
C SER A 111 13.45 -7.16 -10.29
N GLY A 112 12.81 -8.30 -10.51
CA GLY A 112 11.95 -8.55 -11.67
C GLY A 112 10.55 -7.93 -11.61
N HIS A 113 9.97 -7.82 -10.41
CA HIS A 113 8.54 -7.48 -10.26
C HIS A 113 8.31 -6.23 -9.39
N LEU A 114 8.87 -6.20 -8.18
CA LEU A 114 8.54 -5.19 -7.17
C LEU A 114 9.32 -3.88 -7.33
N VAL A 115 10.58 -3.97 -7.74
CA VAL A 115 11.48 -2.82 -7.98
C VAL A 115 11.02 -2.00 -9.19
N PRO A 116 10.70 -2.60 -10.35
CA PRO A 116 10.22 -1.85 -11.50
C PRO A 116 8.91 -1.11 -11.22
N GLU A 117 7.97 -1.73 -10.51
CA GLU A 117 6.71 -1.10 -10.13
C GLU A 117 6.93 0.11 -9.21
N HIS A 118 7.76 -0.04 -8.17
CA HIS A 118 8.12 1.07 -7.28
C HIS A 118 8.78 2.21 -8.07
N TYR A 119 9.77 1.89 -8.91
CA TYR A 119 10.47 2.88 -9.72
C TYR A 119 9.53 3.61 -10.67
N ALA A 120 8.71 2.89 -11.42
CA ALA A 120 7.78 3.47 -12.39
C ALA A 120 6.78 4.41 -11.70
N GLY A 121 6.19 3.99 -10.56
CA GLY A 121 5.26 4.82 -9.81
C GLY A 121 5.88 6.14 -9.32
N ILE A 122 7.13 6.09 -8.84
CA ILE A 122 7.85 7.29 -8.41
C ILE A 122 8.22 8.18 -9.60
N ARG A 123 8.70 7.59 -10.69
CA ARG A 123 9.06 8.30 -11.92
C ARG A 123 7.87 9.06 -12.48
N SER A 124 6.73 8.39 -12.69
CA SER A 124 5.53 9.03 -13.27
C SER A 124 5.03 10.19 -12.41
N ARG A 125 4.95 10.01 -11.08
CA ARG A 125 4.54 11.09 -10.17
C ARG A 125 5.51 12.27 -10.19
N ARG A 126 6.81 12.00 -10.32
CA ARG A 126 7.86 13.02 -10.36
C ARG A 126 7.80 13.81 -11.67
N GLU A 127 7.66 13.12 -12.81
CA GLU A 127 7.46 13.73 -14.13
C GLU A 127 6.22 14.65 -14.13
N GLU A 128 5.07 14.16 -13.64
CA GLU A 128 3.84 14.96 -13.56
C GLU A 128 4.01 16.22 -12.67
N THR A 129 4.66 16.07 -11.52
CA THR A 129 4.91 17.19 -10.61
C THR A 129 5.84 18.22 -11.23
N VAL A 130 6.89 17.77 -11.92
CA VAL A 130 7.84 18.64 -12.64
C VAL A 130 7.13 19.38 -13.76
N ASP A 131 6.34 18.69 -14.58
CA ASP A 131 5.64 19.30 -15.71
C ASP A 131 4.64 20.38 -15.25
N LYS A 132 3.83 20.08 -14.22
CA LYS A 132 2.92 21.05 -13.61
C LYS A 132 3.67 22.27 -13.08
N THR A 133 4.78 22.05 -12.39
CA THR A 133 5.59 23.13 -11.81
C THR A 133 6.25 23.97 -12.90
N LEU A 134 6.79 23.32 -13.94
CA LEU A 134 7.42 23.98 -15.08
C LEU A 134 6.42 24.88 -15.81
N ALA A 135 5.22 24.36 -16.10
CA ALA A 135 4.16 25.12 -16.75
C ALA A 135 3.78 26.37 -15.93
N ALA A 136 3.59 26.23 -14.61
CA ALA A 136 3.26 27.35 -13.74
C ALA A 136 4.38 28.40 -13.64
N VAL A 137 5.65 27.96 -13.59
CA VAL A 137 6.82 28.85 -13.58
C VAL A 137 6.95 29.60 -14.91
N GLN A 138 6.82 28.88 -16.03
CA GLN A 138 6.89 29.47 -17.36
C GLN A 138 5.79 30.50 -17.55
N ASP A 139 4.53 30.17 -17.23
CA ASP A 139 3.40 31.07 -17.37
C ASP A 139 3.63 32.36 -16.56
N ARG A 140 4.02 32.24 -15.29
CA ARG A 140 4.26 33.40 -14.43
C ARG A 140 5.44 34.27 -14.88
N LEU A 141 6.61 33.67 -15.12
CA LEU A 141 7.82 34.43 -15.44
C LEU A 141 7.79 34.99 -16.85
N THR A 142 7.19 34.29 -17.82
CA THR A 142 7.03 34.82 -19.18
C THR A 142 6.13 36.05 -19.19
N ARG A 143 5.01 36.02 -18.47
CA ARG A 143 4.14 37.21 -18.32
C ARG A 143 4.87 38.39 -17.71
N GLU A 144 5.65 38.17 -16.65
CA GLU A 144 6.44 39.24 -16.02
C GLU A 144 7.54 39.78 -16.97
N ILE A 145 8.23 38.89 -17.70
CA ILE A 145 9.23 39.29 -18.71
C ILE A 145 8.58 40.14 -19.79
N SER A 146 7.46 39.69 -20.36
CA SER A 146 6.71 40.45 -21.38
C SER A 146 6.27 41.81 -20.85
N PHE A 147 5.77 41.89 -19.61
CA PHE A 147 5.40 43.16 -18.98
C PHE A 147 6.59 44.13 -18.86
N GLN A 148 7.77 43.64 -18.47
CA GLN A 148 8.97 44.47 -18.38
C GLN A 148 9.54 44.84 -19.76
N ASP A 149 9.46 43.94 -20.75
CA ASP A 149 9.88 44.20 -22.14
C ASP A 149 9.00 45.29 -22.78
N ASP A 150 7.67 45.22 -22.63
CA ASP A 150 6.74 46.26 -23.09
C ASP A 150 7.03 47.61 -22.43
N ARG A 151 7.30 47.59 -21.12
CA ARG A 151 7.66 48.79 -20.35
C ARG A 151 8.98 49.38 -20.81
N LEU A 152 9.97 48.55 -21.13
CA LEU A 152 11.25 48.99 -21.67
C LEU A 152 11.06 49.68 -23.02
N ALA A 153 10.32 49.06 -23.94
CA ALA A 153 10.03 49.62 -25.26
C ALA A 153 9.37 51.00 -25.15
N LYS A 154 8.33 51.13 -24.32
CA LYS A 154 7.64 52.41 -24.07
C LYS A 154 8.57 53.47 -23.48
N THR A 155 9.44 53.08 -22.54
CA THR A 155 10.38 54.00 -21.91
C THR A 155 11.41 54.55 -22.91
N LEU A 156 11.89 53.70 -23.81
CA LEU A 156 12.82 54.10 -24.88
C LEU A 156 12.13 55.03 -25.90
N GLU A 157 10.88 54.76 -26.25
CA GLU A 157 10.08 55.62 -27.13
C GLU A 157 9.87 57.01 -26.51
N ASP A 158 9.45 57.09 -25.25
CA ASP A 158 9.25 58.36 -24.53
C ASP A 158 10.55 59.19 -24.42
N LEU A 159 11.70 58.54 -24.20
CA LEU A 159 13.02 59.17 -24.22
C LEU A 159 13.36 59.74 -25.61
N SER A 160 13.11 58.97 -26.67
CA SER A 160 13.33 59.41 -28.05
C SER A 160 12.43 60.59 -28.45
N ALA A 161 11.24 60.66 -27.86
CA ALA A 161 10.30 61.77 -28.00
C ALA A 161 10.62 62.97 -27.09
N GLY A 162 11.73 62.94 -26.35
CA GLY A 162 12.20 64.05 -25.51
C GLY A 162 11.45 64.25 -24.20
N LYS A 163 10.65 63.26 -23.76
CA LYS A 163 9.93 63.35 -22.47
C LYS A 163 10.87 63.02 -21.31
N SER A 164 10.72 63.73 -20.19
CA SER A 164 11.46 63.42 -18.96
C SER A 164 10.94 62.13 -18.33
N VAL A 165 11.68 61.04 -18.43
CA VAL A 165 11.35 59.78 -17.77
C VAL A 165 12.01 59.74 -16.39
N ARG A 166 11.22 59.52 -15.33
CA ARG A 166 11.72 59.35 -13.94
C ARG A 166 12.42 58.00 -13.69
N MET A 167 12.25 57.02 -14.58
CA MET A 167 12.74 55.66 -14.40
C MET A 167 14.07 55.46 -15.12
N ASN A 168 15.00 54.77 -14.44
CA ASN A 168 16.27 54.38 -15.05
C ASN A 168 16.07 53.16 -15.96
N VAL A 169 16.35 53.33 -17.26
CA VAL A 169 16.33 52.27 -18.28
C VAL A 169 17.19 51.07 -17.87
N ASP A 170 18.34 51.33 -17.23
CA ASP A 170 19.27 50.29 -16.81
C ASP A 170 18.66 49.40 -15.73
N ASN A 171 17.82 49.94 -14.85
CA ASN A 171 17.12 49.15 -13.84
C ASN A 171 16.10 48.19 -14.48
N ILE A 172 15.41 48.60 -15.54
CA ILE A 172 14.45 47.75 -16.27
C ILE A 172 15.20 46.62 -16.99
N ARG A 173 16.34 46.94 -17.64
CA ARG A 173 17.21 45.96 -18.29
C ARG A 173 17.76 44.94 -17.29
N GLN A 174 18.29 45.42 -16.16
CA GLN A 174 18.78 44.55 -15.09
C GLN A 174 17.66 43.61 -14.61
N ARG A 175 16.45 44.13 -14.43
CA ARG A 175 15.31 43.31 -14.00
C ARG A 175 14.93 42.24 -15.01
N LEU A 176 14.97 42.56 -16.30
CA LEU A 176 14.73 41.59 -17.38
C LEU A 176 15.76 40.45 -17.35
N ASP A 177 17.05 40.79 -17.23
CA ASP A 177 18.11 39.80 -17.13
C ASP A 177 17.93 38.90 -15.90
N GLU A 178 17.62 39.48 -14.74
CA GLU A 178 17.30 38.71 -13.52
C GLU A 178 16.16 37.71 -13.74
N LEU A 179 15.07 38.14 -14.38
CA LEU A 179 13.90 37.28 -14.65
C LEU A 179 14.24 36.16 -15.64
N ARG A 180 15.00 36.45 -16.69
CA ARG A 180 15.46 35.46 -17.68
C ARG A 180 16.40 34.44 -17.04
N THR A 181 17.37 34.88 -16.27
CA THR A 181 18.27 34.01 -15.51
C THR A 181 17.50 33.17 -14.49
N ARG A 182 16.51 33.75 -13.80
CA ARG A 182 15.67 33.00 -12.86
C ARG A 182 14.86 31.91 -13.55
N LEU A 183 14.27 32.19 -14.71
CA LEU A 183 13.53 31.21 -15.50
C LEU A 183 14.43 30.06 -15.96
N ASP A 184 15.60 30.38 -16.50
CA ASP A 184 16.58 29.38 -16.95
C ASP A 184 17.07 28.50 -15.80
N ASN A 185 17.46 29.12 -14.66
CA ASN A 185 17.90 28.39 -13.48
C ASN A 185 16.81 27.46 -12.94
N ARG A 186 15.57 27.95 -12.84
CA ARG A 186 14.47 27.14 -12.33
C ARG A 186 14.13 25.99 -13.27
N LYS A 187 14.20 26.20 -14.59
CA LYS A 187 14.01 25.13 -15.58
C LYS A 187 15.09 24.05 -15.42
N LYS A 188 16.37 24.44 -15.34
CA LYS A 188 17.49 23.50 -15.14
C LYS A 188 17.36 22.72 -13.83
N GLU A 189 16.95 23.37 -12.76
CA GLU A 189 16.72 22.72 -11.47
C GLU A 189 15.62 21.66 -11.55
N LEU A 190 14.46 22.02 -12.14
CA LEU A 190 13.33 21.10 -12.29
C LEU A 190 13.66 19.91 -13.20
N GLU A 191 14.41 20.13 -14.28
CA GLU A 191 14.86 19.03 -15.15
C GLU A 191 15.86 18.11 -14.46
N ARG A 192 16.74 18.62 -13.59
CA ARG A 192 17.58 17.75 -12.74
C ARG A 192 16.72 16.92 -11.80
N MET A 193 15.72 17.54 -11.17
CA MET A 193 14.78 16.86 -10.28
C MET A 193 13.95 15.80 -11.02
N ARG A 194 13.70 15.93 -12.33
CA ARG A 194 12.93 14.95 -13.12
C ARG A 194 13.56 13.56 -13.08
N ASN A 195 14.89 13.49 -13.10
CA ASN A 195 15.62 12.24 -13.22
C ASN A 195 15.74 11.53 -11.86
N VAL A 196 15.34 10.26 -11.82
CA VAL A 196 15.44 9.38 -10.65
C VAL A 196 16.16 8.09 -11.01
N VAL A 197 16.79 7.46 -10.03
CA VAL A 197 17.52 6.20 -10.17
C VAL A 197 17.07 5.19 -9.13
N SER A 198 16.96 3.93 -9.53
CA SER A 198 16.60 2.82 -8.63
C SER A 198 17.85 2.26 -7.97
N SER A 199 17.81 2.02 -6.66
CA SER A 199 18.85 1.26 -5.97
C SER A 199 18.54 -0.23 -6.07
N PRO A 200 19.54 -1.13 -6.00
CA PRO A 200 19.28 -2.55 -5.77
C PRO A 200 18.53 -2.75 -4.44
N PRO A 201 17.54 -3.67 -4.37
CA PRO A 201 16.90 -4.01 -3.12
C PRO A 201 17.89 -4.72 -2.19
N VAL A 202 17.70 -4.58 -0.88
CA VAL A 202 18.54 -5.24 0.14
C VAL A 202 17.64 -5.97 1.12
N VAL A 203 18.01 -7.19 1.50
CA VAL A 203 17.30 -7.93 2.55
C VAL A 203 17.69 -7.37 3.91
N VAL A 204 16.70 -6.88 4.64
CA VAL A 204 16.88 -6.25 5.96
C VAL A 204 16.43 -7.15 7.10
N GLY A 205 15.58 -8.13 6.84
CA GLY A 205 15.20 -9.13 7.84
C GLY A 205 14.43 -10.30 7.27
N GLU A 206 14.32 -11.35 8.06
CA GLU A 206 13.70 -12.62 7.66
C GLU A 206 12.89 -13.22 8.82
N ALA A 207 11.82 -13.95 8.52
CA ALA A 207 11.06 -14.69 9.51
C ALA A 207 10.55 -16.01 8.91
N LEU A 208 10.70 -17.11 9.64
CA LEU A 208 10.00 -18.35 9.34
C LEU A 208 8.59 -18.25 9.89
N VAL A 209 7.59 -18.30 9.02
CA VAL A 209 6.17 -18.24 9.37
C VAL A 209 5.60 -19.66 9.38
N ILE A 210 5.09 -20.05 10.54
CA ILE A 210 4.47 -21.35 10.78
C ILE A 210 2.94 -21.17 10.81
N PRO A 211 2.19 -21.82 9.91
CA PRO A 211 0.74 -21.86 10.01
C PRO A 211 0.27 -22.47 11.33
N ALA A 212 -0.80 -21.94 11.91
CA ALA A 212 -1.44 -22.55 13.06
C ALA A 212 -1.89 -23.99 12.77
N GLY A 213 -2.36 -24.27 11.56
CA GLY A 213 -2.76 -25.62 11.13
C GLY A 213 -1.66 -26.66 11.33
N LEU A 214 -0.41 -26.33 11.00
CA LEU A 214 0.75 -27.21 11.18
C LEU A 214 1.01 -27.54 12.66
N LEU A 215 0.81 -26.57 13.57
CA LEU A 215 1.01 -26.77 15.02
C LEU A 215 -0.13 -27.56 15.68
N GLU A 216 -1.30 -27.56 15.03
CA GLU A 216 -2.57 -28.17 15.48
C GLU A 216 -2.81 -29.57 14.86
N GLU A 217 -2.25 -29.88 13.69
CA GLU A 217 -2.31 -31.22 13.06
C GLU A 217 -1.67 -32.30 13.95
N SER A 218 -0.73 -31.90 14.82
CA SER A 218 -0.17 -32.77 15.86
C SER A 218 -1.11 -32.97 17.07
N ARG A 219 -2.31 -32.35 17.10
CA ARG A 219 -3.27 -32.40 18.21
C ARG A 219 -4.56 -33.21 17.95
N THR A 220 -5.22 -33.21 16.77
CA THR A 220 -6.36 -34.14 16.47
C THR A 220 -7.00 -33.98 15.07
N GLN A 221 -7.68 -35.04 14.57
CA GLN A 221 -8.43 -35.11 13.29
C GLN A 221 -9.65 -34.17 13.17
N ASP A 222 -10.20 -33.65 14.26
CA ASP A 222 -11.41 -32.80 14.24
C ASP A 222 -11.18 -31.39 13.65
N PHE A 223 -9.92 -30.94 13.57
CA PHE A 223 -9.57 -29.61 13.07
C PHE A 223 -9.65 -29.46 11.54
N SER A 224 -9.42 -30.53 10.78
CA SER A 224 -9.50 -30.47 9.30
C SER A 224 -10.93 -30.23 8.82
N VAL A 225 -11.91 -30.81 9.53
CA VAL A 225 -13.34 -30.63 9.25
C VAL A 225 -13.79 -29.19 9.53
N ASP A 226 -13.29 -28.57 10.61
CA ASP A 226 -13.60 -27.17 10.95
C ASP A 226 -12.90 -26.18 9.99
N ALA A 227 -11.67 -26.47 9.57
CA ALA A 227 -10.95 -25.66 8.58
C ALA A 227 -11.63 -25.67 7.20
N GLU A 228 -12.08 -26.83 6.72
CA GLU A 228 -12.79 -26.95 5.45
C GLU A 228 -14.17 -26.25 5.51
N ALA A 229 -14.88 -26.38 6.63
CA ALA A 229 -16.13 -25.68 6.86
C ALA A 229 -15.97 -24.15 6.89
N ARG A 230 -14.94 -23.63 7.58
CA ARG A 230 -14.62 -22.19 7.61
C ARG A 230 -14.27 -21.66 6.23
N ARG A 231 -13.40 -22.37 5.49
CA ARG A 231 -13.03 -22.00 4.12
C ARG A 231 -14.26 -21.94 3.20
N ARG A 232 -15.20 -22.89 3.34
CA ARG A 232 -16.47 -22.87 2.61
C ARG A 232 -17.28 -21.61 2.92
N VAL A 233 -17.39 -21.23 4.20
CA VAL A 233 -18.11 -20.01 4.64
C VAL A 233 -17.46 -18.75 4.05
N GLU A 234 -16.13 -18.66 4.05
CA GLU A 234 -15.39 -17.53 3.47
C GLU A 234 -15.63 -17.40 1.97
N LEU A 235 -15.55 -18.51 1.21
CA LEU A 235 -15.82 -18.51 -0.23
C LEU A 235 -17.26 -18.09 -0.56
N LEU A 236 -18.24 -18.60 0.20
CA LEU A 236 -19.64 -18.23 0.03
C LEU A 236 -19.86 -16.73 0.31
N ALA A 237 -19.23 -16.21 1.36
CA ALA A 237 -19.29 -14.79 1.70
C ALA A 237 -18.69 -13.92 0.59
N MET A 238 -17.48 -14.25 0.11
CA MET A 238 -16.81 -13.55 -0.99
C MET A 238 -17.69 -13.48 -2.25
N HIS A 239 -18.26 -14.62 -2.65
CA HIS A 239 -19.16 -14.68 -3.80
C HIS A 239 -20.42 -13.83 -3.61
N ALA A 240 -20.99 -13.81 -2.40
CA ALA A 240 -22.17 -12.99 -2.10
C ALA A 240 -21.86 -11.49 -2.23
N VAL A 241 -20.71 -11.03 -1.76
CA VAL A 241 -20.28 -9.64 -1.89
C VAL A 241 -20.02 -9.27 -3.34
N ILE A 242 -19.24 -10.08 -4.08
CA ILE A 242 -18.96 -9.86 -5.51
C ILE A 242 -20.26 -9.76 -6.30
N LYS A 243 -21.22 -10.66 -6.05
CA LYS A 243 -22.53 -10.66 -6.71
C LYS A 243 -23.31 -9.38 -6.41
N ALA A 244 -23.33 -8.93 -5.15
CA ALA A 244 -24.03 -7.72 -4.75
C ALA A 244 -23.41 -6.45 -5.37
N GLU A 245 -22.08 -6.32 -5.35
CA GLU A 245 -21.37 -5.20 -5.97
C GLU A 245 -21.60 -5.15 -7.49
N ARG A 246 -21.53 -6.29 -8.17
CA ARG A 246 -21.84 -6.38 -9.61
C ARG A 246 -23.30 -6.05 -9.92
N ALA A 247 -24.23 -6.42 -9.06
CA ALA A 247 -25.65 -6.05 -9.22
C ALA A 247 -25.88 -4.54 -9.10
N MET A 248 -25.01 -3.82 -8.37
CA MET A 248 -24.99 -2.35 -8.33
C MET A 248 -24.28 -1.71 -9.55
N GLY A 249 -23.85 -2.53 -10.51
CA GLY A 249 -23.13 -2.08 -11.71
C GLY A 249 -21.66 -1.77 -11.47
N TYR A 250 -21.07 -2.29 -10.39
CA TYR A 250 -19.66 -2.06 -10.07
C TYR A 250 -18.77 -3.18 -10.61
N GLU A 251 -17.58 -2.81 -11.08
CA GLU A 251 -16.57 -3.79 -11.45
C GLU A 251 -15.81 -4.24 -10.20
N THR A 252 -15.58 -5.54 -10.04
CA THR A 252 -14.97 -6.11 -8.83
C THR A 252 -13.70 -6.88 -9.15
N LYS A 253 -12.63 -6.62 -8.41
CA LYS A 253 -11.39 -7.40 -8.43
C LYS A 253 -11.17 -8.06 -7.07
N ASP A 254 -11.02 -9.38 -7.06
CA ASP A 254 -10.57 -10.13 -5.89
C ASP A 254 -9.06 -9.89 -5.69
N VAL A 255 -8.69 -9.39 -4.52
CA VAL A 255 -7.32 -9.09 -4.08
C VAL A 255 -6.99 -9.72 -2.73
N SER A 256 -7.83 -10.65 -2.24
CA SER A 256 -7.66 -11.35 -0.95
C SER A 256 -6.27 -12.01 -0.83
N ILE A 257 -5.81 -12.63 -1.92
CA ILE A 257 -4.48 -13.27 -2.02
C ILE A 257 -3.34 -12.24 -1.94
N GLU A 258 -3.56 -10.99 -2.33
CA GLU A 258 -2.53 -9.94 -2.33
C GLU A 258 -2.23 -9.42 -0.92
N LYS A 259 -3.01 -9.82 0.12
CA LYS A 259 -2.87 -9.41 1.53
C LYS A 259 -2.78 -7.88 1.70
N CYS A 260 -3.65 -7.18 0.97
CA CYS A 260 -3.69 -5.71 0.96
C CYS A 260 -4.34 -5.10 2.22
N GLY A 261 -4.95 -5.92 3.08
CA GLY A 261 -5.76 -5.48 4.22
C GLY A 261 -7.24 -5.26 3.88
N TRP A 262 -7.66 -5.70 2.69
CA TRP A 262 -9.05 -5.88 2.26
C TRP A 262 -9.10 -6.99 1.19
N ASP A 263 -10.27 -7.56 0.95
CA ASP A 263 -10.44 -8.70 0.04
C ASP A 263 -10.88 -8.31 -1.38
N ILE A 264 -11.77 -7.33 -1.51
CA ILE A 264 -12.36 -6.95 -2.80
C ILE A 264 -12.14 -5.47 -3.08
N THR A 265 -11.53 -5.17 -4.22
CA THR A 265 -11.56 -3.82 -4.79
C THR A 265 -12.78 -3.70 -5.69
N SER A 266 -13.73 -2.83 -5.33
CA SER A 266 -14.94 -2.56 -6.11
C SER A 266 -14.87 -1.16 -6.72
N MET A 267 -15.07 -1.07 -8.03
CA MET A 267 -14.95 0.14 -8.83
C MET A 267 -16.35 0.58 -9.28
N PRO A 268 -16.91 1.64 -8.67
CA PRO A 268 -18.13 2.23 -9.18
C PRO A 268 -17.94 2.83 -10.58
N PRO A 269 -18.97 2.84 -11.43
CA PRO A 269 -18.88 3.43 -12.76
C PRO A 269 -18.54 4.92 -12.66
N MET A 270 -17.92 5.45 -13.72
CA MET A 270 -17.64 6.89 -13.83
C MET A 270 -18.95 7.68 -13.77
N LYS A 271 -18.96 8.73 -12.95
CA LYS A 271 -20.02 9.75 -12.94
C LYS A 271 -19.46 11.06 -13.48
N ASP A 272 -20.18 11.70 -14.39
CA ASP A 272 -19.84 13.03 -14.94
C ASP A 272 -18.39 13.15 -15.47
N ALA A 273 -17.94 12.12 -16.21
CA ALA A 273 -16.58 12.01 -16.74
C ALA A 273 -15.45 12.06 -15.69
N ARG A 274 -15.76 11.85 -14.40
CA ARG A 274 -14.79 11.66 -13.33
C ARG A 274 -14.76 10.20 -12.90
N LEU A 275 -13.54 9.70 -12.63
CA LEU A 275 -13.34 8.40 -12.00
C LEU A 275 -13.94 8.44 -10.59
N SER A 276 -14.85 7.51 -10.31
CA SER A 276 -15.37 7.31 -8.96
C SER A 276 -14.27 6.70 -8.08
N GLU A 277 -14.26 7.04 -6.80
CA GLU A 277 -13.29 6.43 -5.88
C GLU A 277 -13.56 4.93 -5.73
N PRO A 278 -12.50 4.08 -5.78
CA PRO A 278 -12.62 2.66 -5.51
C PRO A 278 -13.11 2.44 -4.08
N ARG A 279 -13.92 1.40 -3.86
CA ARG A 279 -14.25 0.86 -2.54
C ARG A 279 -13.33 -0.30 -2.22
N HIS A 280 -12.81 -0.33 -1.01
CA HIS A 280 -11.98 -1.41 -0.50
C HIS A 280 -12.81 -2.18 0.53
N ILE A 281 -13.16 -3.43 0.21
CA ILE A 281 -14.14 -4.20 0.98
C ILE A 281 -13.45 -5.38 1.63
N GLU A 282 -13.50 -5.42 2.96
CA GLU A 282 -13.09 -6.55 3.79
C GLU A 282 -14.31 -7.44 4.06
N VAL A 283 -14.23 -8.74 3.78
CA VAL A 283 -15.38 -9.65 3.81
C VAL A 283 -15.28 -10.60 5.00
N LYS A 284 -16.27 -10.55 5.88
CA LYS A 284 -16.39 -11.46 7.03
C LYS A 284 -17.64 -12.31 6.93
N GLY A 285 -17.44 -13.58 6.53
CA GLY A 285 -18.48 -14.61 6.53
C GLY A 285 -18.69 -15.20 7.93
N ARG A 286 -19.94 -15.37 8.38
CA ARG A 286 -20.25 -15.97 9.68
C ARG A 286 -21.35 -17.00 9.60
N ALA A 287 -21.09 -18.19 10.14
CA ALA A 287 -22.08 -19.25 10.26
C ALA A 287 -23.09 -18.95 11.37
N LYS A 288 -24.29 -19.51 11.26
CA LYS A 288 -25.35 -19.37 12.27
C LYS A 288 -24.86 -19.76 13.67
N GLY A 289 -25.07 -18.89 14.65
CA GLY A 289 -24.71 -19.13 16.06
C GLY A 289 -23.40 -18.49 16.51
N GLN A 290 -22.59 -17.95 15.59
CA GLN A 290 -21.43 -17.13 15.95
C GLN A 290 -21.87 -15.69 16.27
N THR A 291 -21.40 -15.15 17.38
CA THR A 291 -21.77 -13.80 17.86
C THR A 291 -20.67 -12.77 17.66
N THR A 292 -19.49 -13.16 17.16
CA THR A 292 -18.34 -12.26 17.00
C THR A 292 -17.68 -12.33 15.64
N ILE A 293 -17.13 -11.20 15.21
CA ILE A 293 -16.25 -11.07 14.04
C ILE A 293 -14.84 -10.77 14.51
N THR A 294 -13.87 -11.51 13.99
CA THR A 294 -12.44 -11.26 14.25
C THR A 294 -11.91 -10.42 13.10
N VAL A 295 -11.23 -9.35 13.44
CA VAL A 295 -10.57 -8.44 12.48
C VAL A 295 -9.10 -8.34 12.86
N THR A 296 -8.22 -8.46 11.87
CA THR A 296 -6.77 -8.42 12.10
C THR A 296 -6.25 -7.00 12.27
N LYS A 297 -5.06 -6.85 12.85
CA LYS A 297 -4.40 -5.56 13.02
C LYS A 297 -4.17 -4.87 11.68
N ASN A 298 -3.75 -5.62 10.67
CA ASN A 298 -3.55 -5.10 9.32
C ASN A 298 -4.84 -4.55 8.71
N GLU A 299 -5.96 -5.27 8.84
CA GLU A 299 -7.28 -4.82 8.36
C GLU A 299 -7.70 -3.51 9.05
N ILE A 300 -7.52 -3.40 10.37
CA ILE A 300 -7.91 -2.20 11.14
C ILE A 300 -7.06 -0.99 10.74
N ILE A 301 -5.75 -1.15 10.68
CA ILE A 301 -4.82 -0.06 10.29
C ILE A 301 -5.11 0.37 8.86
N THR A 302 -5.36 -0.59 7.96
CA THR A 302 -5.70 -0.32 6.56
C THR A 302 -7.01 0.45 6.45
N ALA A 303 -8.03 0.05 7.21
CA ALA A 303 -9.32 0.72 7.27
C ALA A 303 -9.25 2.14 7.85
N LEU A 304 -8.39 2.38 8.85
CA LEU A 304 -8.16 3.72 9.41
C LEU A 304 -7.45 4.63 8.40
N ASN A 305 -6.43 4.11 7.71
CA ASN A 305 -5.69 4.86 6.68
C ASN A 305 -6.54 5.15 5.44
N GLN A 306 -7.54 4.32 5.15
CA GLN A 306 -8.38 4.41 3.95
C GLN A 306 -9.87 4.60 4.29
N SER A 307 -10.15 5.32 5.38
CA SER A 307 -11.47 5.39 6.03
C SER A 307 -12.63 5.83 5.14
N GLU A 308 -12.38 6.67 4.14
CA GLU A 308 -13.43 7.16 3.24
C GLU A 308 -13.92 6.09 2.25
N LYS A 309 -13.05 5.14 1.90
CA LYS A 309 -13.34 4.09 0.91
C LYS A 309 -13.44 2.68 1.46
N PHE A 310 -13.06 2.47 2.72
CA PHE A 310 -13.08 1.15 3.35
C PHE A 310 -14.49 0.76 3.81
N LEU A 311 -14.89 -0.47 3.52
CA LEU A 311 -16.14 -1.09 3.96
C LEU A 311 -15.85 -2.45 4.60
N LEU A 312 -16.49 -2.74 5.73
CA LEU A 312 -16.56 -4.10 6.27
C LEU A 312 -17.88 -4.72 5.81
N ALA A 313 -17.81 -5.76 4.97
CA ALA A 313 -18.97 -6.50 4.49
C ALA A 313 -19.18 -7.75 5.32
N ILE A 314 -20.34 -7.85 5.96
CA ILE A 314 -20.73 -8.98 6.80
C ILE A 314 -21.71 -9.85 6.03
N VAL A 315 -21.42 -11.14 5.93
CA VAL A 315 -22.31 -12.12 5.28
C VAL A 315 -22.64 -13.22 6.27
N LEU A 316 -23.93 -13.43 6.54
CA LEU A 316 -24.40 -14.53 7.36
C LEU A 316 -24.67 -15.73 6.46
N VAL A 317 -24.01 -16.85 6.75
CA VAL A 317 -24.10 -18.08 5.96
C VAL A 317 -24.87 -19.13 6.77
N GLU A 318 -26.00 -19.57 6.22
CA GLU A 318 -26.79 -20.68 6.73
C GLU A 318 -26.78 -21.79 5.69
N GLU A 319 -26.06 -22.89 5.96
CA GLU A 319 -25.80 -23.96 4.97
C GLU A 319 -25.17 -23.40 3.68
N ASP A 320 -25.93 -23.33 2.59
CA ASP A 320 -25.53 -22.74 1.31
C ASP A 320 -26.26 -21.44 0.96
N ARG A 321 -27.04 -20.89 1.91
CA ARG A 321 -27.76 -19.64 1.73
C ARG A 321 -27.02 -18.51 2.43
N CYS A 322 -26.76 -17.44 1.69
CA CYS A 322 -26.14 -16.22 2.19
C CYS A 322 -27.20 -15.15 2.44
N LYS A 323 -27.14 -14.49 3.60
CA LYS A 323 -27.93 -13.31 3.94
C LYS A 323 -26.98 -12.11 4.09
N GLY A 324 -27.30 -11.03 3.39
CA GLY A 324 -26.40 -9.88 3.20
C GLY A 324 -25.98 -9.73 1.74
N PRO A 325 -24.87 -9.01 1.44
CA PRO A 325 -23.95 -8.41 2.41
C PRO A 325 -24.54 -7.21 3.17
N TYR A 326 -24.09 -7.07 4.41
CA TYR A 326 -24.33 -5.93 5.29
C TYR A 326 -23.06 -5.10 5.39
N TYR A 327 -23.07 -3.85 4.91
CA TYR A 327 -21.88 -3.01 4.86
C TYR A 327 -21.80 -2.07 6.06
N VAL A 328 -20.69 -2.12 6.79
CA VAL A 328 -20.37 -1.16 7.84
C VAL A 328 -19.32 -0.19 7.30
N ARG A 329 -19.68 1.10 7.25
CA ARG A 329 -18.76 2.20 6.88
C ARG A 329 -17.98 2.67 8.10
N LYS A 330 -16.69 3.00 7.91
CA LYS A 330 -15.79 3.46 8.98
C LYS A 330 -15.92 2.59 10.26
N PRO A 331 -15.73 1.26 10.14
CA PRO A 331 -15.97 0.31 11.23
C PRO A 331 -15.07 0.52 12.46
N PHE A 332 -13.90 1.15 12.27
CA PHE A 332 -12.92 1.39 13.33
C PHE A 332 -12.69 2.88 13.56
N ARG A 333 -12.33 3.24 14.80
CA ARG A 333 -12.07 4.62 15.22
C ARG A 333 -10.70 4.84 15.85
N GLN A 334 -10.01 3.75 16.21
CA GLN A 334 -8.73 3.79 16.89
C GLN A 334 -7.90 2.56 16.48
N GLU A 335 -6.59 2.71 16.51
CA GLU A 335 -5.66 1.61 16.29
C GLU A 335 -5.69 0.62 17.48
N PRO A 336 -5.43 -0.68 17.24
CA PRO A 336 -5.25 -1.64 18.31
C PRO A 336 -4.03 -1.30 19.18
N ASP A 337 -4.03 -1.75 20.43
CA ASP A 337 -2.88 -1.59 21.33
C ASP A 337 -1.64 -2.31 20.77
N TRP A 338 -0.44 -1.93 21.22
CA TRP A 338 0.84 -2.36 20.63
C TRP A 338 1.00 -3.89 20.56
N ALA A 339 0.46 -4.61 21.55
CA ALA A 339 0.53 -6.07 21.68
C ALA A 339 -0.68 -6.83 21.11
N VAL A 340 -1.62 -6.14 20.44
CA VAL A 340 -2.85 -6.75 19.90
C VAL A 340 -2.68 -7.03 18.41
N THR A 341 -2.80 -8.30 18.01
CA THR A 341 -2.73 -8.79 16.61
C THR A 341 -4.11 -8.90 15.94
N SER A 342 -5.17 -9.06 16.73
CA SER A 342 -6.56 -9.06 16.26
C SER A 342 -7.52 -8.62 17.35
N ILE A 343 -8.72 -8.18 16.97
CA ILE A 343 -9.80 -7.88 17.90
C ILE A 343 -11.05 -8.67 17.51
N ASN A 344 -11.81 -9.09 18.52
CA ASN A 344 -13.16 -9.60 18.35
C ASN A 344 -14.18 -8.48 18.53
N LEU A 345 -15.02 -8.29 17.53
CA LEU A 345 -16.13 -7.35 17.53
C LEU A 345 -17.45 -8.10 17.68
N ASP A 346 -18.39 -7.48 18.39
CA ASP A 346 -19.74 -8.00 18.53
C ASP A 346 -20.51 -7.88 17.19
N LEU A 347 -21.05 -9.00 16.72
CA LEU A 347 -21.73 -9.09 15.43
C LEU A 347 -23.04 -8.29 15.42
N ASP A 348 -23.81 -8.32 16.50
CA ASP A 348 -25.11 -7.65 16.58
C ASP A 348 -24.94 -6.13 16.60
N GLU A 349 -23.94 -5.62 17.32
CA GLU A 349 -23.57 -4.20 17.31
C GLU A 349 -23.10 -3.72 15.93
N LEU A 350 -22.38 -4.56 15.18
CA LEU A 350 -21.99 -4.24 13.80
C LEU A 350 -23.20 -4.22 12.86
N LEU A 351 -24.08 -5.22 12.94
CA LEU A 351 -25.28 -5.31 12.10
C LEU A 351 -26.25 -4.15 12.34
N LYS A 352 -26.37 -3.63 13.57
CA LYS A 352 -27.16 -2.42 13.88
C LYS A 352 -26.69 -1.17 13.13
N LYS A 353 -25.40 -1.09 12.80
CA LYS A 353 -24.79 0.03 12.07
C LYS A 353 -24.65 -0.22 10.57
N ALA A 354 -24.99 -1.43 10.12
CA ALA A 354 -24.75 -1.83 8.75
C ALA A 354 -25.87 -1.36 7.82
N GLU A 355 -25.48 -0.94 6.62
CA GLU A 355 -26.39 -0.67 5.50
C GLU A 355 -26.50 -1.95 4.67
N SER A 356 -27.71 -2.42 4.37
CA SER A 356 -27.89 -3.51 3.41
C SER A 356 -27.57 -3.03 2.00
N ALA A 357 -26.97 -3.88 1.17
CA ALA A 357 -26.93 -3.63 -0.27
C ALA A 357 -28.35 -3.31 -0.77
N PRO A 358 -28.57 -2.23 -1.55
CA PRO A 358 -29.86 -1.99 -2.16
C PRO A 358 -30.21 -3.20 -3.02
N ILE A 359 -31.31 -3.87 -2.70
CA ILE A 359 -31.89 -4.91 -3.54
C ILE A 359 -32.26 -4.19 -4.83
N GLY A 360 -31.61 -4.55 -5.95
CA GLY A 360 -31.96 -4.03 -7.27
C GLY A 360 -33.40 -4.36 -7.58
N GLY A 361 -34.31 -3.44 -7.23
CA GLY A 361 -35.68 -3.43 -7.71
C GLY A 361 -35.64 -3.08 -9.19
N LEU A 362 -36.02 -4.04 -10.03
CA LEU A 362 -36.68 -3.72 -11.28
C LEU A 362 -38.01 -3.04 -10.90
N ASP A 363 -38.04 -1.72 -10.99
CA ASP A 363 -39.27 -0.98 -11.25
C ASP A 363 -39.26 -0.54 -12.73
#